data_AF-A0A9E4LES9-F1
#
_entry.id   AF-A0A9E4LES9-F1
#
_cell.length_a   1.000
_cell.length_b   1.000
_cell.length_c   1.000
_cell.angle_alpha   90.00
_cell.angle_beta   90.00
_cell.angle_gamma   90.00
#
_symmetry.space_group_name_H-M   'P 1'
#
loop_
_entity.id
_entity.type
_entity.pdbx_description
1 polymer ?
#
loop_
_entity_poly.entity_id
_entity_poly.type
_entity_poly.pdbx_seq_one_letter_code
_entity_poly.pdbx_strand_id
1 'polypeptide(L)'
;MGAAGGIVLAAGYRIGEIRTGKTKPEWVNEDDSVQPYNPWHYALGAGGVLTVILYVAYFLIRFLANWIADVPLPTERTLPFAPGVAVGIALAVAAAVRYGDERWPLISHLQPRSTALRPLYACGGRGALFGLALGAVYLFMFPVLGLGETFAEHEYSNWAFDVGFFTALLGYMAWHGIDKGALKESVYLTVRTSAMVCWLFVGSWTFSSVFSYLGGHALIEEFVIGMNLSPITFLILAQIIIFLLGWPLEWSEIIIIFVPIFLPLLPHFGIDPLFFGILVALNLQTSFLTPPMAMAAYYLKGVAPPQVQLIQIFKGCMPFLSMVFLAMIILYVFPEIALWLPKIVYGR
;
A
#
# COMPACT_ATOMS: atom_id res chain seq x y z
N MET A 1 -3.39 -1.73 -0.23
CA MET A 1 -2.77 -0.38 -0.29
C MET A 1 -3.77 0.74 -0.58
N GLY A 2 -4.75 0.58 -1.49
CA GLY A 2 -5.71 1.63 -1.83
C GLY A 2 -6.54 2.21 -0.66
N ALA A 3 -7.08 1.35 0.22
CA ALA A 3 -7.89 1.80 1.35
C ALA A 3 -7.10 2.61 2.40
N ALA A 4 -5.87 2.21 2.70
CA ALA A 4 -4.99 2.94 3.61
C ALA A 4 -4.59 4.32 3.04
N GLY A 5 -4.27 4.38 1.73
CA GLY A 5 -4.01 5.65 1.04
C GLY A 5 -5.21 6.59 1.06
N GLY A 6 -6.41 6.07 0.81
CA GLY A 6 -7.66 6.84 0.87
C GLY A 6 -7.96 7.41 2.26
N ILE A 7 -7.72 6.64 3.32
CA ILE A 7 -7.89 7.07 4.71
C ILE A 7 -6.93 8.21 5.06
N VAL A 8 -5.66 8.11 4.65
CA VAL A 8 -4.65 9.16 4.89
C VAL A 8 -5.00 10.44 4.12
N LEU A 9 -5.43 10.31 2.86
CA LEU A 9 -5.90 11.44 2.04
C LEU A 9 -7.15 12.09 2.63
N ALA A 10 -8.13 11.32 3.08
CA ALA A 10 -9.36 11.83 3.69
C ALA A 10 -9.07 12.57 5.00
N ALA A 11 -8.19 12.02 5.85
CA ALA A 11 -7.75 12.70 7.06
C ALA A 11 -7.02 14.01 6.73
N GLY A 12 -6.10 13.98 5.76
CA GLY A 12 -5.37 15.17 5.30
C GLY A 12 -6.30 16.25 4.72
N TYR A 13 -7.29 15.85 3.93
CA TYR A 13 -8.27 16.76 3.32
C TYR A 13 -9.15 17.42 4.39
N ARG A 14 -9.71 16.65 5.34
CA ARG A 14 -10.52 17.21 6.44
C ARG A 14 -9.70 18.14 7.33
N ILE A 15 -8.45 17.78 7.66
CA ILE A 15 -7.53 18.66 8.40
C ILE A 15 -7.28 19.97 7.61
N GLY A 16 -7.11 19.88 6.29
CA GLY A 16 -6.99 21.02 5.40
C GLY A 16 -8.25 21.90 5.39
N GLU A 17 -9.44 21.30 5.31
CA GLU A 17 -10.71 22.02 5.35
C GLU A 17 -10.93 22.75 6.66
N ILE A 18 -10.63 22.09 7.80
CA ILE A 18 -10.63 22.69 9.13
C ILE A 18 -9.70 23.91 9.16
N ARG A 19 -8.49 23.80 8.58
CA ARG A 19 -7.54 24.92 8.51
C ARG A 19 -8.06 26.08 7.66
N THR A 20 -8.80 25.80 6.59
CA THR A 20 -9.40 26.83 5.71
C THR A 20 -10.74 27.37 6.22
N GLY A 21 -11.25 26.87 7.35
CA GLY A 21 -12.53 27.27 7.93
C GLY A 21 -13.76 26.76 7.16
N LYS A 22 -13.59 25.86 6.20
CA LYS A 22 -14.69 25.28 5.40
C LYS A 22 -15.56 24.32 6.20
N THR A 23 -14.93 23.60 7.15
CA THR A 23 -15.57 22.56 7.94
C THR A 23 -15.26 22.81 9.41
N LYS A 24 -16.29 23.01 10.25
CA LYS A 24 -16.09 23.13 11.71
C LYS A 24 -15.82 21.74 12.30
N PRO A 25 -14.77 21.57 13.14
CA PRO A 25 -14.53 20.29 13.81
C PRO A 25 -15.64 19.92 14.79
N GLU A 26 -15.86 18.62 15.01
CA GLU A 26 -16.90 18.10 15.95
C GLU A 26 -16.71 18.57 17.41
N TRP A 27 -15.50 19.00 17.76
CA TRP A 27 -15.13 19.50 19.08
C TRP A 27 -15.13 21.04 19.18
N VAL A 28 -15.62 21.74 18.15
CA VAL A 28 -15.83 23.19 18.14
C VAL A 28 -17.34 23.44 18.10
N ASN A 29 -17.84 24.16 19.09
CA ASN A 29 -19.26 24.49 19.21
C ASN A 29 -19.66 25.55 18.16
N GLU A 30 -20.97 25.76 17.97
CA GLU A 30 -21.49 26.71 16.99
C GLU A 30 -21.02 28.16 17.22
N ASP A 31 -20.74 28.50 18.49
CA ASP A 31 -20.23 29.79 18.97
C ASP A 31 -18.69 29.94 18.84
N ASP A 32 -18.05 29.05 18.09
CA ASP A 32 -16.59 28.96 17.92
C ASP A 32 -15.80 28.69 19.21
N SER A 33 -16.49 28.36 20.31
CA SER A 33 -15.83 27.88 21.52
C SER A 33 -15.35 26.44 21.33
N VAL A 34 -14.11 26.18 21.76
CA VAL A 34 -13.53 24.83 21.72
C VAL A 34 -14.01 24.05 22.94
N GLN A 35 -14.53 22.84 22.73
CA GLN A 35 -14.95 21.98 23.84
C GLN A 35 -13.79 21.75 24.81
N PRO A 36 -14.04 21.78 26.13
CA PRO A 36 -13.01 21.56 27.11
C PRO A 36 -12.45 20.15 26.98
N TYR A 37 -11.14 20.05 26.76
CA TYR A 37 -10.42 18.79 26.72
C TYR A 37 -9.49 18.67 27.92
N ASN A 38 -9.23 17.44 28.35
CA ASN A 38 -8.36 17.21 29.49
C ASN A 38 -6.89 17.43 29.09
N PRO A 39 -6.16 18.35 29.76
CA PRO A 39 -4.77 18.70 29.41
C PRO A 39 -3.80 17.53 29.44
N TRP A 40 -4.05 16.50 30.25
CA TRP A 40 -3.21 15.30 30.32
C TRP A 40 -3.28 14.47 29.05
N HIS A 41 -4.48 14.33 28.48
CA HIS A 41 -4.65 13.62 27.23
C HIS A 41 -4.01 14.40 26.07
N TYR A 42 -4.09 15.73 26.08
CA TYR A 42 -3.38 16.55 25.10
C TYR A 42 -1.87 16.35 25.19
N ALA A 43 -1.30 16.41 26.40
CA ALA A 43 0.14 16.24 26.60
C ALA A 43 0.61 14.86 26.12
N LEU A 44 -0.15 13.81 26.43
CA LEU A 44 0.14 12.44 26.01
C LEU A 44 0.05 12.26 24.48
N GLY A 45 -0.97 12.86 23.86
CA GLY A 45 -1.11 12.83 22.40
C GLY A 45 -0.02 13.62 21.68
N ALA A 46 0.33 14.81 22.17
CA ALA A 46 1.42 15.62 21.65
C ALA A 46 2.78 14.91 21.79
N GLY A 47 3.03 14.30 22.95
CA GLY A 47 4.23 13.49 23.20
C GLY A 47 4.31 12.30 22.26
N GLY A 48 3.22 11.55 22.10
CA GLY A 48 3.15 10.41 21.18
C GLY A 48 3.41 10.79 19.72
N VAL A 49 2.77 11.84 19.22
CA VAL A 49 2.96 12.30 17.83
C VAL A 49 4.39 12.79 17.61
N LEU A 50 4.96 13.54 18.56
CA LEU A 50 6.33 14.00 18.45
C LEU A 50 7.31 12.84 18.41
N THR A 51 7.09 11.83 19.25
CA THR A 51 7.89 10.61 19.24
C THR A 51 7.81 9.90 17.90
N VAL A 52 6.62 9.74 17.30
CA VAL A 52 6.48 9.18 15.94
C VAL A 52 7.30 9.97 14.92
N ILE A 53 7.23 11.30 14.96
CA ILE A 53 8.00 12.17 14.05
C ILE A 53 9.51 11.96 14.24
N LEU A 54 9.99 11.91 15.49
CA LEU A 54 11.39 11.65 15.80
C LEU A 54 11.85 10.28 15.28
N TYR A 55 11.02 9.25 15.42
CA TYR A 55 11.30 7.91 14.90
C TYR A 55 11.37 7.88 13.38
N VAL A 56 10.40 8.49 12.69
CA VAL A 56 10.42 8.58 11.23
C VAL A 56 11.64 9.35 10.73
N ALA A 57 11.96 10.48 11.37
CA ALA A 57 13.15 11.26 11.05
C ALA A 57 14.44 10.47 11.27
N TYR A 58 14.54 9.73 12.39
CA TYR A 58 15.68 8.86 12.65
C TYR A 58 15.85 7.79 11.57
N PHE A 59 14.78 7.10 11.17
CA PHE A 59 14.83 6.12 10.09
C PHE A 59 15.25 6.72 8.76
N LEU A 60 14.69 7.89 8.39
CA LEU A 60 15.07 8.58 7.16
C LEU A 60 16.55 8.99 7.17
N ILE A 61 17.04 9.54 8.29
CA ILE A 61 18.45 9.91 8.45
C ILE A 61 19.35 8.68 8.35
N ARG A 62 18.98 7.56 8.99
CA ARG A 62 19.77 6.31 8.92
C ARG A 62 19.73 5.69 7.53
N PHE A 63 18.59 5.75 6.84
CA PHE A 63 18.47 5.32 5.47
C PHE A 63 19.37 6.15 4.53
N LEU A 64 19.35 7.48 4.68
CA LEU A 64 20.25 8.39 3.95
C LEU A 64 21.73 8.15 4.30
N ALA A 65 22.05 7.95 5.58
CA ALA A 65 23.41 7.67 6.03
C ALA A 65 23.93 6.32 5.53
N ASN A 66 23.06 5.31 5.42
CA ASN A 66 23.38 4.06 4.77
C ASN A 66 23.70 4.29 3.28
N TRP A 67 22.88 5.08 2.59
CA TRP A 67 23.07 5.37 1.18
C TRP A 67 24.34 6.21 0.87
N ILE A 68 24.71 7.14 1.75
CA ILE A 68 25.82 8.08 1.53
C ILE A 68 27.15 7.57 2.12
N ALA A 69 27.11 6.90 3.27
CA ALA A 69 28.28 6.60 4.09
C ALA A 69 28.34 5.14 4.58
N ASP A 70 27.54 4.26 3.96
CA ASP A 70 27.44 2.81 4.25
C ASP A 70 27.26 2.49 5.75
N VAL A 71 26.63 3.42 6.47
CA VAL A 71 26.31 3.23 7.88
C VAL A 71 25.27 2.11 7.96
N PRO A 72 25.48 1.05 8.74
CA PRO A 72 24.55 -0.06 8.79
C PRO A 72 23.18 0.38 9.28
N LEU A 73 22.14 -0.12 8.60
CA LEU A 73 20.77 0.08 9.02
C LEU A 73 20.58 -0.45 10.45
N PRO A 74 19.80 0.26 11.27
CA PRO A 74 19.62 -0.12 12.66
C PRO A 74 18.90 -1.47 12.74
N THR A 75 19.53 -2.43 13.40
CA THR A 75 18.97 -3.77 13.71
C THR A 75 18.25 -3.74 15.05
N GLU A 76 17.39 -4.73 15.32
CA GLU A 76 16.51 -4.84 16.50
C GLU A 76 17.17 -4.52 17.85
N ARG A 77 18.47 -4.83 18.00
CA ARG A 77 19.24 -4.60 19.24
C ARG A 77 19.84 -3.19 19.40
N THR A 78 19.93 -2.42 18.32
CA THR A 78 20.55 -1.08 18.31
C THR A 78 19.53 0.06 18.17
N LEU A 79 18.28 -0.32 17.97
CA LEU A 79 17.15 0.58 17.84
C LEU A 79 16.73 1.14 19.21
N PRO A 80 16.21 2.38 19.27
CA PRO A 80 15.34 2.81 20.35
C PRO A 80 13.97 2.08 20.36
N PHE A 81 13.88 0.87 19.79
CA PHE A 81 12.70 -0.02 19.75
C PHE A 81 12.82 -1.19 20.72
N ALA A 82 13.75 -1.11 21.68
CA ALA A 82 13.67 -2.01 22.83
C ALA A 82 12.27 -1.84 23.49
N PRO A 83 11.64 -2.94 23.92
CA PRO A 83 10.32 -2.93 24.53
C PRO A 83 10.12 -1.78 25.52
N GLY A 84 9.14 -0.91 25.25
CA GLY A 84 8.74 0.18 26.15
C GLY A 84 9.63 1.43 26.10
N VAL A 85 10.72 1.45 25.33
CA VAL A 85 11.56 2.65 25.17
C VAL A 85 10.82 3.74 24.42
N ALA A 86 10.07 3.38 23.37
CA ALA A 86 9.32 4.35 22.57
C ALA A 86 8.20 5.01 23.39
N VAL A 87 7.44 4.21 24.16
CA VAL A 87 6.49 4.72 25.14
C VAL A 87 7.19 5.58 26.21
N GLY A 88 8.35 5.17 26.71
CA GLY A 88 9.13 5.94 27.69
C GLY A 88 9.52 7.34 27.18
N ILE A 89 10.00 7.43 25.94
CA ILE A 89 10.31 8.71 25.28
C ILE A 89 9.04 9.53 25.10
N ALA A 90 7.94 8.91 24.64
CA ALA A 90 6.66 9.60 24.49
C ALA A 90 6.12 10.18 25.80
N LEU A 91 6.24 9.45 26.91
CA LEU A 91 5.85 9.92 28.24
C LEU A 91 6.77 11.04 28.75
N ALA A 92 8.08 10.95 28.52
CA ALA A 92 9.04 12.00 28.88
C ALA A 92 8.74 13.30 28.12
N VAL A 93 8.46 13.21 26.82
CA VAL A 93 8.02 14.35 26.01
C VAL A 93 6.67 14.87 26.48
N ALA A 94 5.71 14.00 26.79
CA ALA A 94 4.41 14.42 27.31
C ALA A 94 4.53 15.17 28.65
N ALA A 95 5.39 14.70 29.55
CA ALA A 95 5.71 15.40 30.79
C ALA A 95 6.34 16.78 30.51
N ALA A 96 7.29 16.85 29.57
CA ALA A 96 7.89 18.12 29.16
C ALA A 96 6.86 19.10 28.55
N VAL A 97 5.92 18.60 27.73
CA VAL A 97 4.80 19.39 27.19
C VAL A 97 3.89 19.91 28.30
N ARG A 98 3.63 19.10 29.34
CA ARG A 98 2.70 19.45 30.42
C ARG A 98 3.26 20.44 31.42
N TYR A 99 4.53 20.25 31.81
CA TYR A 99 5.18 20.98 32.90
C TYR A 99 6.12 22.08 32.41
N GLY A 100 6.66 21.95 31.20
CA GLY A 100 7.59 22.93 30.63
C GLY A 100 6.90 24.21 30.16
N ASP A 101 5.62 24.13 29.79
CA ASP A 101 4.90 25.18 29.04
C ASP A 101 5.73 25.67 27.82
N GLU A 102 5.35 26.76 27.14
CA GLU A 102 6.08 27.27 25.95
C GLU A 102 7.55 27.69 26.18
N ARG A 103 8.11 27.46 27.38
CA ARG A 103 9.48 27.84 27.77
C ARG A 103 10.56 27.08 27.01
N TRP A 104 10.25 25.91 26.43
CA TRP A 104 11.20 25.13 25.66
C TRP A 104 10.98 25.37 24.15
N PRO A 105 11.86 26.15 23.49
CA PRO A 105 11.63 26.63 22.12
C PRO A 105 11.50 25.51 21.08
N LEU A 106 12.13 24.36 21.31
CA LEU A 106 12.03 23.18 20.44
C LEU A 106 10.66 22.50 20.51
N ILE A 107 10.08 22.37 21.72
CA ILE A 107 8.80 21.70 21.92
C ILE A 107 7.65 22.59 21.44
N SER A 108 7.72 23.91 21.67
CA SER A 108 6.68 24.85 21.25
C SER A 108 6.53 24.96 19.73
N HIS A 109 7.62 24.75 18.96
CA HIS A 109 7.55 24.73 17.49
C HIS A 109 6.89 23.48 16.91
N LEU A 110 6.95 22.37 17.63
CA LEU A 110 6.45 21.07 17.18
C LEU A 110 5.01 20.81 17.67
N GLN A 111 4.50 21.64 18.58
CA GLN A 111 3.10 21.61 18.99
C GLN A 111 2.18 22.27 17.95
N PRO A 112 0.91 21.81 17.83
CA PRO A 112 -0.06 22.46 16.97
C PRO A 112 -0.33 23.90 17.44
N ARG A 113 0.09 24.88 16.64
CA ARG A 113 -0.14 26.31 16.90
C ARG A 113 -1.62 26.70 16.84
N SER A 114 -2.43 25.94 16.10
CA SER A 114 -3.87 26.18 16.02
C SER A 114 -4.59 25.59 17.23
N THR A 115 -5.28 26.44 17.98
CA THR A 115 -6.14 26.05 19.10
C THR A 115 -7.22 25.06 18.67
N ALA A 116 -7.68 25.14 17.41
CA ALA A 116 -8.67 24.24 16.85
C ALA A 116 -8.17 22.80 16.66
N LEU A 117 -6.86 22.55 16.62
CA LEU A 117 -6.30 21.20 16.44
C LEU A 117 -5.93 20.52 17.76
N ARG A 118 -5.80 21.28 18.87
CA ARG A 118 -5.41 20.72 20.18
C ARG A 118 -6.34 19.59 20.68
N PRO A 119 -7.67 19.66 20.49
CA PRO A 119 -8.56 18.58 20.91
C PRO A 119 -8.34 17.27 20.14
N LEU A 120 -7.88 17.32 18.89
CA LEU A 120 -7.53 16.13 18.11
C LEU A 120 -6.39 15.33 18.77
N TYR A 121 -5.37 16.04 19.25
CA TYR A 121 -4.26 15.45 20.00
C TYR A 121 -4.75 14.90 21.35
N ALA A 122 -5.72 15.57 21.99
CA ALA A 122 -6.34 15.05 23.21
C ALA A 122 -7.14 13.75 22.95
N CYS A 123 -7.84 13.63 21.81
CA CYS A 123 -8.48 12.38 21.41
C CYS A 123 -7.45 11.27 21.16
N GLY A 124 -6.34 11.59 20.50
CA GLY A 124 -5.21 10.68 20.35
C GLY A 124 -4.68 10.21 21.70
N GLY A 125 -4.49 11.12 22.66
CA GLY A 125 -4.03 10.75 23.99
C GLY A 125 -4.98 9.84 24.76
N ARG A 126 -6.30 9.98 24.58
CA ARG A 126 -7.29 9.01 25.10
C ARG A 126 -7.10 7.64 24.48
N GLY A 127 -6.91 7.58 23.17
CA GLY A 127 -6.61 6.34 22.45
C GLY A 127 -5.33 5.68 22.96
N ALA A 128 -4.26 6.45 23.13
CA ALA A 128 -2.99 5.96 23.65
C ALA A 128 -3.10 5.34 25.06
N LEU A 129 -3.89 5.93 25.97
CA LEU A 129 -4.15 5.29 27.28
C LEU A 129 -4.86 3.94 27.15
N PHE A 130 -5.86 3.86 26.26
CA PHE A 130 -6.54 2.61 25.96
C PHE A 130 -5.59 1.57 25.35
N GLY A 131 -4.71 2.00 24.45
CA GLY A 131 -3.66 1.17 23.86
C GLY A 131 -2.65 0.64 24.88
N LEU A 132 -2.22 1.47 25.84
CA LEU A 132 -1.36 1.04 26.93
C LEU A 132 -2.06 0.04 27.85
N ALA A 133 -3.34 0.26 28.16
CA ALA A 133 -4.13 -0.68 28.96
C ALA A 133 -4.24 -2.05 28.25
N LEU A 134 -4.54 -2.06 26.94
CA LEU A 134 -4.57 -3.29 26.15
C LEU A 134 -3.20 -3.97 26.06
N GLY A 135 -2.12 -3.19 25.88
CA GLY A 135 -0.76 -3.70 25.89
C GLY A 135 -0.37 -4.34 27.23
N ALA A 136 -0.79 -3.73 28.35
CA ALA A 136 -0.62 -4.29 29.69
C ALA A 136 -1.40 -5.60 29.87
N VAL A 137 -2.66 -5.63 29.42
CA VAL A 137 -3.50 -6.84 29.46
C VAL A 137 -2.86 -7.96 28.64
N TYR A 138 -2.40 -7.66 27.42
CA TYR A 138 -1.70 -8.63 26.57
C TYR A 138 -0.48 -9.20 27.31
N LEU A 139 0.41 -8.36 27.84
CA LEU A 139 1.62 -8.85 28.52
C LEU A 139 1.33 -9.60 29.82
N PHE A 140 0.25 -9.28 30.52
CA PHE A 140 -0.15 -9.96 31.75
C PHE A 140 -0.89 -11.27 31.49
N MET A 141 -1.62 -11.37 30.37
CA MET A 141 -2.38 -12.55 29.99
C MET A 141 -1.47 -13.76 29.74
N PHE A 142 -0.34 -13.58 29.06
CA PHE A 142 0.58 -14.68 28.71
C PHE A 142 1.15 -15.44 29.91
N PRO A 143 1.72 -14.78 30.95
CA PRO A 143 2.20 -15.48 32.13
C PRO A 143 1.06 -16.07 32.98
N VAL A 144 -0.08 -15.38 33.10
CA VAL A 144 -1.19 -15.86 33.94
C VAL A 144 -1.90 -17.07 33.35
N LEU A 145 -2.08 -17.11 32.03
CA LEU A 145 -2.75 -18.21 31.35
C LEU A 145 -1.78 -19.34 30.94
N GLY A 146 -0.50 -19.26 31.32
CA GLY A 146 0.50 -20.26 30.95
C GLY A 146 0.73 -20.39 29.44
N LEU A 147 0.38 -19.35 28.68
CA LEU A 147 0.41 -19.37 27.21
C LEU A 147 1.81 -19.23 26.63
N GLY A 148 2.79 -18.84 27.46
CA GLY A 148 4.18 -18.66 27.03
C GLY A 148 4.83 -19.93 26.48
N GLU A 149 4.55 -21.09 27.06
CA GLU A 149 5.09 -22.38 26.58
C GLU A 149 4.33 -22.88 25.34
N THR A 150 3.01 -22.69 25.32
CA THR A 150 2.13 -23.11 24.21
C THR A 150 2.39 -22.33 22.93
N PHE A 151 2.76 -21.06 23.04
CA PHE A 151 3.12 -20.20 21.91
C PHE A 151 4.63 -19.99 21.81
N ALA A 152 5.48 -20.86 22.36
CA ALA A 152 6.93 -20.69 22.32
C ALA A 152 7.51 -20.56 20.88
N GLU A 153 6.81 -21.09 19.87
CA GLU A 153 7.15 -20.93 18.44
C GLU A 153 6.69 -19.60 17.83
N HIS A 154 5.76 -18.89 18.46
CA HIS A 154 5.31 -17.54 18.10
C HIS A 154 5.80 -16.56 19.16
N GLU A 155 6.88 -15.83 18.88
CA GLU A 155 7.45 -14.84 19.79
C GLU A 155 6.34 -14.00 20.47
N TYR A 156 6.11 -14.20 21.78
CA TYR A 156 5.24 -13.30 22.53
C TYR A 156 5.91 -11.93 22.50
N SER A 157 5.29 -10.99 21.79
CA SER A 157 5.96 -9.75 21.45
C SER A 157 6.00 -8.85 22.68
N ASN A 158 7.20 -8.67 23.24
CA ASN A 158 7.42 -7.71 24.33
C ASN A 158 7.07 -6.26 23.92
N TRP A 159 6.88 -6.00 22.62
CA TRP A 159 6.53 -4.71 22.04
C TRP A 159 5.04 -4.36 22.13
N ALA A 160 4.23 -5.14 22.84
CA ALA A 160 2.79 -4.92 22.96
C ALA A 160 2.41 -3.52 23.44
N PHE A 161 3.20 -2.92 24.35
CA PHE A 161 3.00 -1.55 24.79
C PHE A 161 3.23 -0.52 23.68
N ASP A 162 4.32 -0.65 22.93
CA ASP A 162 4.67 0.31 21.88
C ASP A 162 3.67 0.21 20.71
N VAL A 163 3.36 -1.01 20.28
CA VAL A 163 2.37 -1.27 19.22
C VAL A 163 0.98 -0.80 19.67
N GLY A 164 0.56 -1.15 20.89
CA GLY A 164 -0.73 -0.71 21.45
C GLY A 164 -0.83 0.80 21.55
N PHE A 165 0.20 1.47 22.08
CA PHE A 165 0.25 2.92 22.23
C PHE A 165 0.13 3.64 20.89
N PHE A 166 0.99 3.35 19.91
CA PHE A 166 0.99 4.07 18.64
C PHE A 166 -0.22 3.74 17.77
N THR A 167 -0.66 2.47 17.75
CA THR A 167 -1.83 2.08 16.96
C THR A 167 -3.10 2.74 17.49
N ALA A 168 -3.29 2.77 18.81
CA ALA A 168 -4.46 3.41 19.41
C ALA A 168 -4.37 4.94 19.35
N LEU A 169 -3.19 5.53 19.52
CA LEU A 169 -2.94 6.97 19.33
C LEU A 169 -3.38 7.42 17.93
N LEU A 170 -2.78 6.83 16.90
CA LEU A 170 -3.03 7.21 15.51
C LEU A 170 -4.44 6.82 15.07
N GLY A 171 -4.95 5.66 15.53
CA GLY A 171 -6.31 5.20 15.22
C GLY A 171 -7.38 6.16 15.74
N TYR A 172 -7.30 6.61 16.99
CA TYR A 172 -8.26 7.57 17.55
C TYR A 172 -8.15 8.95 16.90
N MET A 173 -6.93 9.40 16.56
CA MET A 173 -6.76 10.65 15.81
C MET A 173 -7.35 10.55 14.41
N ALA A 174 -7.13 9.44 13.70
CA ALA A 174 -7.70 9.22 12.38
C ALA A 174 -9.24 9.18 12.46
N TRP A 175 -9.80 8.44 13.42
CA TRP A 175 -11.25 8.33 13.58
C TRP A 175 -11.96 9.67 13.78
N HIS A 176 -11.40 10.55 14.61
CA HIS A 176 -11.95 11.89 14.85
C HIS A 176 -11.49 12.93 13.83
N GLY A 177 -10.42 12.65 13.09
CA GLY A 177 -9.90 13.48 12.01
C GLY A 177 -10.51 13.19 10.64
N ILE A 178 -11.31 12.13 10.48
CA ILE A 178 -11.92 11.72 9.22
C ILE A 178 -13.43 11.95 9.23
N ASP A 179 -13.96 12.53 8.16
CA ASP A 179 -15.39 12.76 8.01
C ASP A 179 -16.09 11.41 7.85
N LYS A 180 -17.04 11.10 8.75
CA LYS A 180 -17.78 9.83 8.74
C LYS A 180 -18.56 9.63 7.45
N GLY A 181 -19.06 10.70 6.86
CA GLY A 181 -19.71 10.70 5.54
C GLY A 181 -18.72 10.35 4.44
N ALA A 182 -17.58 11.07 4.38
CA ALA A 182 -16.54 10.81 3.38
C ALA A 182 -15.92 9.41 3.52
N LEU A 183 -15.78 8.89 4.74
CA LEU A 183 -15.31 7.53 5.01
C LEU A 183 -16.30 6.49 4.48
N LYS A 184 -17.60 6.65 4.80
CA LYS A 184 -18.65 5.75 4.32
C LYS A 184 -18.71 5.75 2.80
N GLU A 185 -18.62 6.91 2.18
CA GLU A 185 -18.58 7.06 0.72
C GLU A 185 -17.33 6.39 0.12
N SER A 186 -16.15 6.65 0.68
CA SER A 186 -14.89 6.05 0.22
C SER A 186 -14.90 4.52 0.33
N VAL A 187 -15.40 3.99 1.44
CA VAL A 187 -15.57 2.54 1.63
C VAL A 187 -16.58 1.98 0.63
N TYR A 188 -17.73 2.64 0.45
CA TYR A 188 -18.75 2.21 -0.51
C TYR A 188 -18.20 2.19 -1.95
N LEU A 189 -17.49 3.23 -2.37
CA LEU A 189 -16.85 3.30 -3.69
C LEU A 189 -15.82 2.18 -3.86
N THR A 190 -14.98 1.94 -2.85
CA THR A 190 -13.96 0.87 -2.88
C THR A 190 -14.60 -0.52 -2.95
N VAL A 191 -15.67 -0.74 -2.18
CA VAL A 191 -16.41 -2.00 -2.20
C VAL A 191 -17.11 -2.17 -3.53
N ARG A 192 -17.72 -1.13 -4.10
CA ARG A 192 -18.39 -1.17 -5.40
C ARG A 192 -17.42 -1.52 -6.53
N THR A 193 -16.24 -0.90 -6.57
CA THR A 193 -15.21 -1.22 -7.57
C THR A 193 -14.67 -2.64 -7.37
N SER A 194 -14.37 -3.03 -6.12
CA SER A 194 -13.90 -4.38 -5.82
C SER A 194 -14.95 -5.44 -6.16
N ALA A 195 -16.23 -5.18 -5.88
CA ALA A 195 -17.32 -6.09 -6.19
C ALA A 195 -17.53 -6.27 -7.69
N MET A 196 -17.36 -5.21 -8.50
CA MET A 196 -17.38 -5.32 -9.96
C MET A 196 -16.28 -6.26 -10.46
N VAL A 197 -15.05 -6.10 -9.96
CA VAL A 197 -13.92 -6.98 -10.31
C VAL A 197 -14.16 -8.42 -9.84
N CYS A 198 -14.62 -8.61 -8.60
CA CYS A 198 -14.95 -9.93 -8.07
C CYS A 198 -16.03 -10.64 -8.91
N TRP A 199 -17.05 -9.92 -9.39
CA TRP A 199 -18.07 -10.48 -10.27
C TRP A 199 -17.51 -10.90 -11.62
N LEU A 200 -16.54 -10.16 -12.17
CA LEU A 200 -15.82 -10.57 -13.37
C LEU A 200 -15.05 -11.87 -13.13
N PHE A 201 -14.44 -12.07 -11.96
CA PHE A 201 -13.79 -13.34 -11.60
C PHE A 201 -14.78 -14.51 -11.57
N VAL A 202 -15.95 -14.33 -10.97
CA VAL A 202 -16.99 -15.37 -10.93
C VAL A 202 -17.43 -15.73 -12.36
N GLY A 203 -17.71 -14.74 -13.21
CA GLY A 203 -18.13 -14.98 -14.60
C GLY A 203 -17.02 -15.64 -15.43
N SER A 204 -15.80 -15.12 -15.32
CA SER A 204 -14.60 -15.65 -15.98
C SER A 204 -14.30 -17.10 -15.59
N TRP A 205 -14.31 -17.40 -14.29
CA TRP A 205 -14.07 -18.76 -13.80
C TRP A 205 -15.14 -19.74 -14.28
N THR A 206 -16.41 -19.31 -14.26
CA THR A 206 -17.53 -20.11 -14.79
C THR A 206 -17.34 -20.38 -16.28
N PHE A 207 -17.02 -19.36 -17.07
CA PHE A 207 -16.74 -19.49 -18.50
C PHE A 207 -15.56 -20.43 -18.76
N SER A 208 -14.42 -20.21 -18.12
CA SER A 208 -13.21 -21.03 -18.27
C SER A 208 -13.45 -22.49 -17.91
N SER A 209 -14.20 -22.73 -16.82
CA SER A 209 -14.56 -24.09 -16.39
C SER A 209 -15.47 -24.79 -17.40
N VAL A 210 -16.53 -24.12 -17.88
CA VAL A 210 -17.46 -24.69 -18.88
C VAL A 210 -16.76 -24.89 -20.23
N PHE A 211 -15.98 -23.91 -20.68
CA PHE A 211 -15.18 -23.99 -21.89
C PHE A 211 -14.20 -25.16 -21.85
N SER A 212 -13.51 -25.34 -20.71
CA SER A 212 -12.61 -26.47 -20.50
C SER A 212 -13.35 -27.81 -20.50
N TYR A 213 -14.49 -27.89 -19.79
CA TYR A 213 -15.29 -29.10 -19.69
C TYR A 213 -15.83 -29.56 -21.05
N LEU A 214 -16.20 -28.63 -21.92
CA LEU A 214 -16.67 -28.90 -23.29
C LEU A 214 -15.53 -29.25 -24.27
N GLY A 215 -14.28 -29.30 -23.81
CA GLY A 215 -13.12 -29.60 -24.66
C GLY A 215 -12.64 -28.40 -25.48
N GLY A 216 -12.99 -27.17 -25.10
CA GLY A 216 -12.58 -25.95 -25.81
C GLY A 216 -11.06 -25.78 -25.92
N HIS A 217 -10.30 -26.25 -24.92
CA HIS A 217 -8.85 -26.27 -24.97
C HIS A 217 -8.31 -27.09 -26.15
N ALA A 218 -8.86 -28.29 -26.37
CA ALA A 218 -8.44 -29.17 -27.46
C ALA A 218 -8.74 -28.57 -28.84
N LEU A 219 -9.88 -27.87 -28.98
CA LEU A 219 -10.24 -27.19 -30.23
C LEU A 219 -9.25 -26.07 -30.59
N ILE A 220 -8.86 -25.24 -29.61
CA ILE A 220 -7.87 -24.18 -29.82
C ILE A 220 -6.49 -24.79 -30.09
N GLU A 221 -6.13 -25.85 -29.37
CA GLU A 221 -4.88 -26.57 -29.58
C GLU A 221 -4.76 -27.13 -30.99
N GLU A 222 -5.75 -27.87 -31.47
CA GLU A 222 -5.77 -28.40 -32.83
C GLU A 222 -5.70 -27.29 -33.89
N PHE A 223 -6.41 -26.18 -33.67
CA PHE A 223 -6.38 -25.03 -34.56
C PHE A 223 -4.98 -24.40 -34.66
N VAL A 224 -4.33 -24.16 -33.52
CA VAL A 224 -3.00 -23.52 -33.46
C VAL A 224 -1.91 -24.46 -33.97
N ILE A 225 -1.98 -25.76 -33.64
CA ILE A 225 -1.05 -26.77 -34.16
C ILE A 225 -1.23 -26.93 -35.67
N GLY A 226 -2.47 -26.86 -36.18
CA GLY A 226 -2.77 -26.90 -37.61
C GLY A 226 -2.15 -25.75 -38.42
N MET A 227 -1.79 -24.63 -37.77
CA MET A 227 -1.08 -23.51 -38.40
C MET A 227 0.43 -23.77 -38.59
N ASN A 228 0.98 -24.85 -38.02
CA ASN A 228 2.38 -25.26 -38.12
C ASN A 228 3.39 -24.13 -37.83
N LEU A 229 3.16 -23.44 -36.70
CA LEU A 229 3.94 -22.27 -36.30
C LEU A 229 5.33 -22.65 -35.75
N SER A 230 6.30 -21.75 -35.89
CA SER A 230 7.54 -21.84 -35.11
C SER A 230 7.29 -21.40 -33.66
N PRO A 231 8.09 -21.86 -32.66
CA PRO A 231 7.96 -21.44 -31.27
C PRO A 231 8.00 -19.92 -31.08
N ILE A 232 8.87 -19.22 -31.82
CA ILE A 232 8.99 -17.75 -31.77
C ILE A 232 7.74 -17.10 -32.36
N THR A 233 7.25 -17.61 -33.49
CA THR A 233 6.02 -17.08 -34.13
C THR A 233 4.81 -17.26 -33.22
N PHE A 234 4.70 -18.41 -32.54
CA PHE A 234 3.66 -18.65 -31.55
C PHE A 234 3.76 -17.66 -30.38
N LEU A 235 4.95 -17.43 -29.82
CA LEU A 235 5.15 -16.46 -28.74
C LEU A 235 4.76 -15.05 -29.16
N ILE A 236 5.19 -14.60 -30.34
CA ILE A 236 4.85 -13.27 -30.85
C ILE A 236 3.33 -13.14 -31.06
N LEU A 237 2.70 -14.18 -31.62
CA LEU A 237 1.24 -14.20 -31.83
C LEU A 237 0.48 -14.09 -30.50
N ALA A 238 0.85 -14.91 -29.50
CA ALA A 238 0.25 -14.86 -28.17
C ALA A 238 0.42 -13.49 -27.53
N GLN A 239 1.60 -12.88 -27.66
CA GLN A 239 1.88 -11.55 -27.13
C GLN A 239 1.08 -10.46 -27.84
N ILE A 240 0.90 -10.52 -29.16
CA ILE A 240 0.06 -9.57 -29.89
C ILE A 240 -1.40 -9.69 -29.44
N ILE A 241 -1.92 -10.91 -29.31
CA ILE A 241 -3.29 -11.14 -28.84
C ILE A 241 -3.48 -10.55 -27.44
N ILE A 242 -2.58 -10.86 -26.51
CA ILE A 242 -2.62 -10.35 -25.14
C ILE A 242 -2.50 -8.82 -25.10
N PHE A 243 -1.63 -8.23 -25.93
CA PHE A 243 -1.46 -6.79 -26.01
C PHE A 243 -2.75 -6.08 -26.49
N LEU A 244 -3.41 -6.62 -27.53
CA LEU A 244 -4.67 -6.07 -28.03
C LEU A 244 -5.82 -6.22 -27.04
N LEU A 245 -5.88 -7.35 -26.33
CA LEU A 245 -6.89 -7.61 -25.30
C LEU A 245 -6.70 -6.71 -24.08
N GLY A 246 -5.46 -6.32 -23.77
CA GLY A 246 -5.13 -5.41 -22.68
C GLY A 246 -5.55 -3.96 -22.91
N TRP A 247 -6.14 -3.61 -24.07
CA TRP A 247 -6.79 -2.32 -24.24
C TRP A 247 -8.15 -2.27 -23.52
N PRO A 248 -9.13 -3.13 -23.83
CA PRO A 248 -10.43 -3.10 -23.15
C PRO A 248 -10.49 -3.84 -21.81
N LEU A 249 -9.64 -4.85 -21.58
CA LEU A 249 -9.69 -5.71 -20.39
C LEU A 249 -8.63 -5.33 -19.36
N GLU A 250 -8.91 -5.62 -18.09
CA GLU A 250 -7.93 -5.46 -17.02
C GLU A 250 -6.97 -6.68 -16.96
N TRP A 251 -5.80 -6.52 -16.34
CA TRP A 251 -4.70 -7.49 -16.44
C TRP A 251 -5.07 -8.81 -15.74
N SER A 252 -5.88 -8.74 -14.69
CA SER A 252 -6.32 -9.89 -13.91
C SER A 252 -7.29 -10.78 -14.71
N GLU A 253 -8.20 -10.20 -15.51
CA GLU A 253 -9.10 -10.95 -16.38
C GLU A 253 -8.34 -11.65 -17.50
N ILE A 254 -7.29 -11.00 -18.04
CA ILE A 254 -6.45 -11.61 -19.06
C ILE A 254 -5.74 -12.85 -18.50
N ILE A 255 -5.17 -12.73 -17.31
CA ILE A 255 -4.47 -13.84 -16.65
C ILE A 255 -5.44 -14.99 -16.33
N ILE A 256 -6.67 -14.72 -15.93
CA ILE A 256 -7.61 -15.78 -15.53
C ILE A 256 -8.25 -16.47 -16.75
N ILE A 257 -8.52 -15.72 -17.83
CA ILE A 257 -9.20 -16.26 -19.01
C ILE A 257 -8.21 -16.82 -20.02
N PHE A 258 -7.25 -16.01 -20.46
CA PHE A 258 -6.46 -16.29 -21.65
C PHE A 258 -5.18 -17.06 -21.35
N VAL A 259 -4.52 -16.82 -20.21
CA VAL A 259 -3.29 -17.56 -19.89
C VAL A 259 -3.54 -19.07 -19.80
N PRO A 260 -4.60 -19.59 -19.14
CA PRO A 260 -4.91 -21.02 -19.14
C PRO A 260 -5.14 -21.62 -20.52
N ILE A 261 -5.60 -20.81 -21.49
CA ILE A 261 -5.78 -21.26 -22.88
C ILE A 261 -4.44 -21.49 -23.58
N PHE A 262 -3.43 -20.65 -23.30
CA PHE A 262 -2.10 -20.78 -23.91
C PHE A 262 -1.18 -21.77 -23.19
N LEU A 263 -1.35 -21.97 -21.88
CA LEU A 263 -0.54 -22.90 -21.07
C LEU A 263 -0.44 -24.33 -21.64
N PRO A 264 -1.52 -25.01 -22.08
CA PRO A 264 -1.42 -26.36 -22.63
C PRO A 264 -0.65 -26.42 -23.96
N LEU A 265 -0.49 -25.29 -24.66
CA LEU A 265 0.25 -25.21 -25.92
C LEU A 265 1.77 -25.11 -25.70
N LEU A 266 2.20 -24.60 -24.54
CA LEU A 266 3.63 -24.35 -24.28
C LEU A 266 4.51 -25.59 -24.39
N PRO A 267 4.12 -26.79 -23.87
CA PRO A 267 4.90 -28.01 -24.04
C PRO A 267 5.08 -28.41 -25.51
N HIS A 268 4.08 -28.20 -26.37
CA HIS A 268 4.16 -28.51 -27.81
C HIS A 268 5.24 -27.68 -28.50
N PHE A 269 5.38 -26.40 -28.12
CA PHE A 269 6.39 -25.49 -28.66
C PHE A 269 7.72 -25.51 -27.90
N GLY A 270 7.86 -26.32 -26.85
CA GLY A 270 9.07 -26.39 -26.01
C GLY A 270 9.35 -25.12 -25.21
N ILE A 271 8.31 -24.41 -24.78
CA ILE A 271 8.43 -23.13 -24.07
C ILE A 271 8.25 -23.34 -22.57
N ASP A 272 9.14 -22.74 -21.78
CA ASP A 272 9.01 -22.71 -20.32
C ASP A 272 7.82 -21.82 -19.88
N PRO A 273 6.86 -22.34 -19.08
CA PRO A 273 5.75 -21.55 -18.53
C PRO A 273 6.17 -20.31 -17.75
N LEU A 274 7.31 -20.35 -17.04
CA LEU A 274 7.85 -19.21 -16.31
C LEU A 274 8.30 -18.12 -17.28
N PHE A 275 9.00 -18.51 -18.35
CA PHE A 275 9.43 -17.57 -19.39
C PHE A 275 8.23 -16.91 -20.07
N PHE A 276 7.20 -17.70 -20.41
CA PHE A 276 5.94 -17.18 -20.94
C PHE A 276 5.27 -16.22 -19.95
N GLY A 277 5.18 -16.57 -18.67
CA GLY A 277 4.60 -15.71 -17.64
C GLY A 277 5.31 -14.36 -17.49
N ILE A 278 6.64 -14.34 -17.55
CA ILE A 278 7.43 -13.10 -17.50
C ILE A 278 7.17 -12.24 -18.74
N LEU A 279 7.12 -12.85 -19.92
CA LEU A 279 6.77 -12.16 -21.16
C LEU A 279 5.37 -11.54 -21.10
N VAL A 280 4.39 -12.27 -20.58
CA VAL A 280 3.02 -11.78 -20.38
C VAL A 280 3.00 -10.62 -19.39
N ALA A 281 3.74 -10.72 -18.28
CA ALA A 281 3.82 -9.66 -17.28
C ALA A 281 4.41 -8.36 -17.82
N LEU A 282 5.49 -8.45 -18.62
CA LEU A 282 6.07 -7.28 -19.31
C LEU A 282 5.10 -6.69 -20.33
N ASN A 283 4.45 -7.54 -21.11
CA ASN A 283 3.51 -7.12 -22.15
C ASN A 283 2.27 -6.41 -21.57
N LEU A 284 1.69 -6.94 -20.49
CA LEU A 284 0.56 -6.30 -19.83
C LEU A 284 0.92 -4.90 -19.32
N GLN A 285 2.14 -4.68 -18.79
CA GLN A 285 2.58 -3.33 -18.43
C GLN A 285 2.61 -2.38 -19.62
N THR A 286 3.07 -2.85 -20.79
CA THR A 286 3.08 -2.02 -22.01
C THR A 286 1.69 -1.67 -22.51
N SER A 287 0.76 -2.62 -22.45
CA SER A 287 -0.62 -2.42 -22.89
C SER A 287 -1.32 -1.30 -22.10
N PHE A 288 -1.14 -1.29 -20.77
CA PHE A 288 -1.73 -0.28 -19.87
C PHE A 288 -1.13 1.13 -20.03
N LEU A 289 0.03 1.26 -20.68
CA LEU A 289 0.71 2.54 -20.91
C LEU A 289 0.53 3.05 -22.34
N THR A 290 0.07 2.21 -23.27
CA THR A 290 -0.09 2.56 -24.68
C THR A 290 -1.47 3.21 -24.92
N PRO A 291 -1.56 4.34 -25.65
CA PRO A 291 -2.85 4.86 -26.12
C PRO A 291 -3.58 3.79 -26.96
N PRO A 292 -4.92 3.61 -26.85
CA PRO A 292 -5.94 4.57 -26.38
C PRO A 292 -6.43 4.40 -24.93
N MET A 293 -6.07 3.31 -24.24
CA MET A 293 -6.68 2.90 -22.95
C MET A 293 -5.73 3.04 -21.75
N ALA A 294 -4.78 3.97 -21.82
CA ALA A 294 -3.81 4.21 -20.76
C ALA A 294 -4.43 4.93 -19.55
N MET A 295 -5.17 4.19 -18.72
CA MET A 295 -5.92 4.66 -17.55
C MET A 295 -5.10 5.58 -16.64
N ALA A 296 -3.85 5.24 -16.38
CA ALA A 296 -2.94 6.04 -15.56
C ALA A 296 -2.73 7.46 -16.12
N ALA A 297 -2.58 7.61 -17.44
CA ALA A 297 -2.43 8.90 -18.09
C ALA A 297 -3.71 9.75 -18.01
N TYR A 298 -4.89 9.11 -18.10
CA TYR A 298 -6.18 9.78 -17.90
C TYR A 298 -6.36 10.27 -16.45
N TYR A 299 -5.98 9.45 -15.47
CA TYR A 299 -5.96 9.87 -14.06
C TYR A 299 -5.02 11.07 -13.85
N LEU A 300 -3.81 11.01 -14.44
CA LEU A 300 -2.83 12.09 -14.36
C LEU A 300 -3.34 13.37 -15.02
N LYS A 301 -4.07 13.26 -16.13
CA LYS A 301 -4.74 14.42 -16.75
C LYS A 301 -5.83 15.02 -15.87
N GLY A 302 -6.48 14.23 -15.03
CA GLY A 302 -7.49 14.70 -14.06
C GLY A 302 -6.92 15.60 -12.96
N VAL A 303 -5.64 15.41 -12.59
CA VAL A 303 -4.94 16.23 -11.58
C VAL A 303 -4.00 17.27 -12.18
N ALA A 304 -3.63 17.13 -13.46
CA ALA A 304 -2.69 18.03 -14.13
C ALA A 304 -3.35 19.39 -14.46
N PRO A 305 -2.57 20.50 -14.46
CA PRO A 305 -3.04 21.81 -14.88
C PRO A 305 -3.69 21.77 -16.28
N PRO A 306 -4.68 22.64 -16.57
CA PRO A 306 -5.43 22.60 -17.82
C PRO A 306 -4.54 22.78 -19.07
N GLN A 307 -3.38 23.43 -18.93
CA GLN A 307 -2.41 23.66 -20.00
C GLN A 307 -1.69 22.39 -20.47
N VAL A 308 -1.62 21.34 -19.63
CA VAL A 308 -0.94 20.08 -19.98
C VAL A 308 -1.88 19.23 -20.84
N GLN A 309 -1.53 19.03 -22.10
CA GLN A 309 -2.32 18.21 -23.00
C GLN A 309 -2.07 16.71 -22.75
N LEU A 310 -3.09 15.87 -22.93
CA LEU A 310 -2.96 14.41 -22.77
C LEU A 310 -1.84 13.83 -23.66
N ILE A 311 -1.67 14.37 -24.87
CA ILE A 311 -0.60 13.98 -25.78
C ILE A 311 0.81 14.24 -25.21
N GLN A 312 0.97 15.26 -24.35
CA GLN A 312 2.26 15.54 -23.70
C GLN A 312 2.56 14.48 -22.62
N ILE A 313 1.52 14.04 -21.89
CA ILE A 313 1.63 12.94 -20.92
C ILE A 313 2.02 11.64 -21.65
N PHE A 314 1.38 11.35 -22.79
CA PHE A 314 1.74 10.20 -23.62
C PHE A 314 3.16 10.29 -24.17
N LYS A 315 3.58 11.45 -24.69
CA LYS A 315 4.97 11.63 -25.13
C LYS A 315 5.97 11.42 -23.99
N GLY A 316 5.60 11.76 -22.75
CA GLY A 316 6.41 11.51 -21.56
C GLY A 316 6.52 10.04 -21.17
N CYS A 317 5.49 9.21 -21.41
CA CYS A 317 5.55 7.78 -21.12
C CYS A 317 6.22 6.94 -22.23
N MET A 318 6.28 7.44 -23.47
CA MET A 318 6.89 6.72 -24.60
C MET A 318 8.34 6.26 -24.37
N PRO A 319 9.25 7.06 -23.77
CA PRO A 319 10.60 6.58 -23.46
C PRO A 319 10.60 5.38 -22.51
N PHE A 320 9.74 5.39 -21.49
CA PHE A 320 9.61 4.25 -20.58
C PHE A 320 9.05 3.03 -21.31
N LEU A 321 8.03 3.21 -22.15
CA LEU A 321 7.48 2.14 -22.98
C LEU A 321 8.54 1.52 -23.91
N SER A 322 9.40 2.36 -24.51
CA SER A 322 10.50 1.89 -25.36
C SER A 322 11.54 1.05 -24.60
N MET A 323 11.81 1.37 -23.33
CA MET A 323 12.68 0.58 -22.46
C MET A 323 12.06 -0.79 -22.17
N VAL A 324 10.74 -0.89 -22.00
CA VAL A 324 10.07 -2.18 -21.79
C VAL A 324 10.11 -3.03 -23.06
N PHE A 325 9.88 -2.46 -24.23
CA PHE A 325 10.05 -3.18 -25.50
C PHE A 325 11.49 -3.66 -25.70
N LEU A 326 12.47 -2.83 -25.37
CA LEU A 326 13.88 -3.23 -25.39
C LEU A 326 14.14 -4.40 -24.42
N ALA A 327 13.59 -4.35 -23.21
CA ALA A 327 13.70 -5.44 -22.25
C ALA A 327 13.07 -6.74 -22.78
N MET A 328 11.91 -6.66 -23.45
CA MET A 328 11.29 -7.81 -24.10
C MET A 328 12.18 -8.40 -25.21
N ILE A 329 12.76 -7.56 -26.07
CA ILE A 329 13.70 -8.00 -27.12
C ILE A 329 14.91 -8.70 -26.50
N ILE A 330 15.51 -8.11 -25.46
CA ILE A 330 16.63 -8.71 -24.72
C ILE A 330 16.22 -10.06 -24.14
N LEU A 331 15.01 -10.18 -23.58
CA LEU A 331 14.50 -11.42 -23.02
C LEU A 331 14.33 -12.53 -24.08
N TYR A 332 13.89 -12.17 -25.30
CA TYR A 332 13.79 -13.11 -26.42
C TYR A 332 15.16 -13.63 -26.87
N VAL A 333 16.18 -12.78 -26.86
CA VAL A 333 17.55 -13.17 -27.28
C VAL A 333 18.28 -13.91 -26.15
N PHE A 334 18.06 -13.50 -24.90
CA PHE A 334 18.75 -14.00 -23.72
C PHE A 334 17.77 -14.44 -22.63
N PRO A 335 17.07 -15.58 -22.81
CA PRO A 335 16.07 -16.07 -21.86
C PRO A 335 16.66 -16.39 -20.48
N GLU A 336 17.95 -16.69 -20.41
CA GLU A 336 18.66 -16.94 -19.15
C GLU A 336 18.64 -15.74 -18.20
N ILE A 337 18.46 -14.50 -18.67
CA ILE A 337 18.34 -13.33 -17.77
C ILE A 337 17.14 -13.48 -16.83
N ALA A 338 16.05 -14.05 -17.32
CA ALA A 338 14.84 -14.30 -16.53
C ALA A 338 14.94 -15.60 -15.70
N LEU A 339 15.59 -16.63 -16.26
CA LEU A 339 15.56 -17.98 -15.69
C LEU A 339 16.74 -18.26 -14.74
N TRP A 340 17.84 -17.51 -14.83
CA TRP A 340 19.06 -17.74 -14.05
C TRP A 340 18.84 -17.66 -12.53
N LEU A 341 18.18 -16.60 -12.05
CA LEU A 341 17.96 -16.42 -10.60
C LEU A 341 17.01 -17.50 -10.05
N PRO A 342 15.86 -17.79 -10.69
CA PRO A 342 15.03 -18.93 -10.30
C PRO A 342 15.78 -20.27 -10.29
N LYS A 343 16.63 -20.54 -11.29
CA LYS A 343 17.46 -21.75 -11.35
C LYS A 343 18.37 -21.90 -10.13
N ILE A 344 19.00 -20.81 -9.69
CA ILE A 344 19.89 -20.82 -8.51
C ILE A 344 19.11 -20.98 -7.20
N VAL A 345 17.98 -20.27 -7.06
CA VAL A 345 17.22 -20.24 -5.80
C VAL A 345 16.39 -21.51 -5.60
N TYR A 346 15.79 -22.03 -6.67
CA TYR A 346 14.87 -23.17 -6.63
C TYR A 346 15.50 -24.49 -7.11
N GLY A 347 16.74 -24.48 -7.60
CA GLY A 347 17.50 -25.69 -7.93
C GLY A 347 16.91 -26.53 -9.06
N ARG A 348 16.17 -25.92 -9.99
CA ARG A 348 15.66 -26.55 -11.22
C ARG A 348 16.22 -25.87 -12.45
#